data_AF-A0AAP5MAA9-F1
#
_entry.id   AF-A0AAP5MAA9-F1
#
_cell.length_a   1.000
_cell.length_b   1.000
_cell.length_c   1.000
_cell.angle_alpha   90.00
_cell.angle_beta   90.00
_cell.angle_gamma   90.00
#
_symmetry.space_group_name_H-M   'P 1'
#
loop_
_entity.id
_entity.type
_entity.pdbx_description
1 polymer ?
#
loop_
_entity_poly.entity_id
_entity_poly.type
_entity_poly.pdbx_seq_one_letter_code
_entity_poly.pdbx_strand_id
1 'polypeptide(L)'
;MLSDQPQLLRLSQGQLNLLETCPRQFQHTYLEKLHSPSDPEHEERLTLGSRFHLLMQQREMGLPIETFLQGDTQLQNWTSAFANAAPEILTPTLNNQTFRASEHYRTLQVQDYLLTVVYDLLIAEQEQAQILDWKTYPKPPNKRRLENNWQTRLYMYVLAETSEYFPENISMTYWFVQSEGKPQSIKFSYNSAQHEQTAKKLYNLLSKLSKWVTSYYEGGQFPQVPEGSKACDYCQYNTRCERLLPTSQKMSATQLPSHGVDTNLVNIATIQEITF
;
A
#
# COMPACT_ATOMS: atom_id res chain seq x y z
N MET A 1 -31.83 4.44 18.99
CA MET A 1 -31.67 3.52 17.84
C MET A 1 -30.22 3.57 17.44
N LEU A 2 -29.43 2.57 17.82
CA LEU A 2 -28.04 2.44 17.38
C LEU A 2 -28.10 2.09 15.89
N SER A 3 -27.42 2.89 15.08
CA SER A 3 -27.32 2.71 13.63
C SER A 3 -26.67 1.36 13.35
N ASP A 4 -27.46 0.38 12.95
CA ASP A 4 -27.01 -0.96 12.54
C ASP A 4 -26.51 -0.93 11.08
N GLN A 5 -25.70 0.08 10.76
CA GLN A 5 -25.05 0.15 9.46
C GLN A 5 -23.97 -0.95 9.43
N PRO A 6 -24.01 -1.86 8.44
CA PRO A 6 -22.98 -2.87 8.29
C PRO A 6 -21.64 -2.15 8.14
N GLN A 7 -20.75 -2.43 9.08
CA GLN A 7 -19.46 -1.79 9.13
C GLN A 7 -18.57 -2.40 8.03
N LEU A 8 -18.51 -1.72 6.89
CA LEU A 8 -17.75 -2.19 5.73
C LEU A 8 -16.26 -2.32 6.07
N LEU A 9 -15.69 -3.47 5.72
CA LEU A 9 -14.26 -3.69 5.88
C LEU A 9 -13.49 -2.80 4.90
N ARG A 10 -12.59 -1.98 5.43
CA ARG A 10 -11.71 -1.12 4.64
C ARG A 10 -10.53 -1.93 4.11
N LEU A 11 -10.25 -1.79 2.81
CA LEU A 11 -9.16 -2.50 2.13
C LEU A 11 -8.29 -1.53 1.33
N SER A 12 -6.99 -1.54 1.62
CA SER A 12 -5.96 -0.83 0.87
C SER A 12 -5.23 -1.75 -0.12
N GLN A 13 -4.39 -1.16 -0.96
CA GLN A 13 -3.54 -1.91 -1.89
C GLN A 13 -2.64 -2.94 -1.18
N GLY A 14 -2.12 -2.61 0.00
CA GLY A 14 -1.23 -3.49 0.76
C GLY A 14 -1.97 -4.72 1.26
N GLN A 15 -3.20 -4.51 1.75
CA GLN A 15 -4.12 -5.58 2.15
C GLN A 15 -4.49 -6.50 0.99
N LEU A 16 -4.78 -5.96 -0.19
CA LEU A 16 -5.09 -6.77 -1.38
C LEU A 16 -3.86 -7.54 -1.88
N ASN A 17 -2.67 -6.93 -1.87
CA ASN A 17 -1.41 -7.60 -2.17
C ASN A 17 -1.15 -8.76 -1.20
N LEU A 18 -1.34 -8.55 0.10
CA LEU A 18 -1.15 -9.59 1.11
C LEU A 18 -2.16 -10.72 0.93
N LEU A 19 -3.43 -10.38 0.73
CA LEU A 19 -4.50 -11.35 0.53
C LEU A 19 -4.28 -12.21 -0.72
N GLU A 20 -3.83 -11.60 -1.82
CA GLU A 20 -3.50 -12.34 -3.05
C GLU A 20 -2.24 -13.21 -2.86
N THR A 21 -1.26 -12.74 -2.10
CA THR A 21 -0.01 -13.47 -1.85
C THR A 21 -0.25 -14.66 -0.91
N CYS A 22 -0.90 -14.45 0.23
CA CYS A 22 -1.16 -15.46 1.23
C CYS A 22 -2.39 -15.10 2.10
N PRO A 23 -3.55 -15.72 1.86
CA PRO A 23 -4.76 -15.49 2.66
C PRO A 23 -4.56 -15.81 4.14
N ARG A 24 -3.81 -16.87 4.45
CA ARG A 24 -3.48 -17.22 5.84
C ARG A 24 -2.69 -16.11 6.54
N GLN A 25 -1.75 -15.47 5.85
CA GLN A 25 -0.99 -14.34 6.38
C GLN A 25 -1.92 -13.15 6.63
N PHE A 26 -2.84 -12.85 5.70
CA PHE A 26 -3.87 -11.83 5.89
C PHE A 26 -4.70 -12.07 7.16
N GLN A 27 -5.16 -13.29 7.41
CA GLN A 27 -5.86 -13.65 8.64
C GLN A 27 -5.03 -13.32 9.89
N HIS A 28 -3.80 -13.82 9.95
CA HIS A 28 -2.93 -13.60 11.12
C HIS A 28 -2.66 -12.11 11.38
N THR A 29 -2.44 -11.34 10.31
CA THR A 29 -2.12 -9.90 10.42
C THR A 29 -3.34 -9.07 10.78
N TYR A 30 -4.45 -9.20 10.04
CA TYR A 30 -5.56 -8.24 10.13
C TYR A 30 -6.74 -8.71 10.99
N LEU A 31 -7.01 -10.02 11.06
CA LEU A 31 -8.10 -10.56 11.87
C LEU A 31 -7.63 -10.89 13.29
N GLU A 32 -6.46 -11.52 13.40
CA GLU A 32 -5.91 -11.95 14.69
C GLU A 32 -4.95 -10.93 15.31
N LYS A 33 -4.57 -9.88 14.58
CA LYS A 33 -3.68 -8.80 15.03
C LYS A 33 -2.36 -9.31 15.60
N LEU A 34 -1.83 -10.39 15.03
CA LEU A 34 -0.55 -10.95 15.41
C LEU A 34 0.55 -10.11 14.77
N HIS A 35 1.29 -9.36 15.57
CA HIS A 35 2.43 -8.57 15.08
C HIS A 35 3.72 -9.11 15.71
N SER A 36 4.77 -9.22 14.90
CA SER A 36 6.13 -9.33 15.43
C SER A 36 6.74 -7.92 15.53
N PRO A 37 7.67 -7.68 16.45
CA PRO A 37 8.45 -6.45 16.46
C PRO A 37 9.15 -6.29 15.11
N SER A 38 9.14 -5.06 14.59
CA SER A 38 9.87 -4.75 13.37
C SER A 38 11.38 -4.75 13.62
N ASP A 39 12.15 -4.98 12.56
CA ASP A 39 13.60 -4.78 12.57
C ASP A 39 13.92 -3.27 12.71
N PRO A 40 14.76 -2.82 13.69
CA PRO A 40 15.06 -1.41 13.89
C PRO A 40 15.61 -0.70 12.64
N GLU A 41 16.46 -1.36 11.85
CA GLU A 41 16.98 -0.78 10.60
C GLU A 41 15.87 -0.64 9.54
N HIS A 42 14.87 -1.50 9.58
CA HIS A 42 13.67 -1.35 8.76
C HIS A 42 12.88 -0.13 9.22
N GLU A 43 12.59 0.01 10.53
CA GLU A 43 11.85 1.15 11.09
C GLU A 43 12.50 2.50 10.80
N GLU A 44 13.83 2.58 10.87
CA GLU A 44 14.56 3.81 10.54
C GLU A 44 14.35 4.21 9.07
N ARG A 45 14.40 3.23 8.15
CA ARG A 45 14.11 3.47 6.72
C ARG A 45 12.67 3.91 6.50
N LEU A 46 11.69 3.32 7.20
CA LEU A 46 10.29 3.72 7.09
C LEU A 46 10.06 5.13 7.63
N THR A 47 10.70 5.46 8.76
CA THR A 47 10.64 6.77 9.38
C THR A 47 11.20 7.84 8.45
N LEU A 48 12.36 7.57 7.86
CA LEU A 48 12.97 8.48 6.88
C LEU A 48 12.10 8.63 5.63
N GLY A 49 11.54 7.52 5.13
CA GLY A 49 10.60 7.53 4.02
C GLY A 49 9.38 8.41 4.30
N SER A 50 8.75 8.22 5.46
CA SER A 50 7.59 9.00 5.90
C SER A 50 7.91 10.49 6.02
N ARG A 51 9.09 10.84 6.54
CA ARG A 51 9.56 12.24 6.60
C ARG A 51 9.71 12.84 5.21
N PHE A 52 10.18 12.07 4.23
CA PHE A 52 10.23 12.54 2.84
C PHE A 52 8.82 12.83 2.29
N HIS A 53 7.85 11.94 2.45
CA HIS A 53 6.46 12.18 2.01
C HIS A 53 5.88 13.45 2.66
N LEU A 54 6.05 13.63 3.97
CA LEU A 54 5.59 14.83 4.68
C LEU A 54 6.21 16.12 4.11
N LEU A 55 7.50 16.11 3.76
CA LEU A 55 8.14 17.27 3.14
C LEU A 55 7.55 17.58 1.76
N MET A 56 7.28 16.54 0.95
CA MET A 56 6.66 16.69 -0.36
C MET A 56 5.23 17.24 -0.23
N GLN A 57 4.46 16.73 0.72
CA GLN A 57 3.12 17.22 1.03
C GLN A 57 3.15 18.69 1.46
N GLN A 58 4.02 19.03 2.43
CA GLN A 58 4.17 20.38 2.95
C GLN A 58 4.56 21.39 1.87
N ARG A 59 5.49 20.99 1.00
CA ARG A 59 5.89 21.80 -0.16
C ARG A 59 4.75 22.01 -1.14
N GLU A 60 3.95 20.99 -1.46
CA GLU A 60 2.78 21.12 -2.34
C GLU A 60 1.77 22.12 -1.78
N MET A 61 1.64 22.19 -0.45
CA MET A 61 0.80 23.17 0.24
C MET A 61 1.39 24.61 0.26
N GLY A 62 2.55 24.82 -0.35
CA GLY A 62 3.23 26.13 -0.39
C GLY A 62 3.89 26.53 0.93
N LEU A 63 4.09 25.60 1.85
CA LEU A 63 4.72 25.84 3.14
C LEU A 63 6.25 25.67 3.04
N PRO A 64 7.04 26.46 3.80
CA PRO A 64 8.49 26.35 3.79
C PRO A 64 8.95 25.00 4.34
N ILE A 65 10.00 24.42 3.74
CA ILE A 65 10.56 23.11 4.14
C ILE A 65 12.03 23.18 4.54
N GLU A 66 12.67 24.33 4.33
CA GLU A 66 14.13 24.52 4.42
C GLU A 66 14.67 24.18 5.81
N THR A 67 13.94 24.57 6.86
CA THR A 67 14.32 24.30 8.26
C THR A 67 14.40 22.81 8.57
N PHE A 68 13.56 21.99 7.94
CA PHE A 68 13.56 20.53 8.14
C PHE A 68 14.68 19.84 7.35
N LEU A 69 15.11 20.43 6.24
CA LEU A 69 16.21 19.92 5.42
C LEU A 69 17.58 20.21 6.05
N GLN A 70 17.74 21.34 6.75
CA GLN A 70 19.02 21.73 7.37
C GLN A 70 19.53 20.74 8.42
N GLY A 71 18.63 19.97 9.05
CA GLY A 71 18.99 18.96 10.06
C GLY A 71 19.17 17.55 9.51
N ASP A 72 18.96 17.32 8.21
CA ASP A 72 18.93 15.99 7.62
C ASP A 72 19.52 15.97 6.21
N THR A 73 20.81 15.65 6.13
CA THR A 73 21.56 15.58 4.86
C THR A 73 20.93 14.62 3.86
N GLN A 74 20.32 13.53 4.32
CA GLN A 74 19.74 12.53 3.42
C GLN A 74 18.45 13.06 2.78
N LEU A 75 17.56 13.67 3.57
CA LEU A 75 16.35 14.33 3.05
C LEU A 75 16.70 15.52 2.15
N GLN A 76 17.73 16.29 2.51
CA GLN A 76 18.23 17.38 1.67
C GLN A 76 18.69 16.86 0.30
N ASN A 77 19.45 15.77 0.28
CA ASN A 77 19.92 15.14 -0.95
C ASN A 77 18.75 14.61 -1.79
N TRP A 78 17.80 13.88 -1.20
CA TRP A 78 16.64 13.36 -1.92
C TRP A 78 15.77 14.48 -2.51
N THR A 79 15.48 15.51 -1.72
CA THR A 79 14.67 16.65 -2.15
C THR A 79 15.34 17.41 -3.29
N SER A 80 16.64 17.66 -3.19
CA SER A 80 17.41 18.38 -4.22
C SER A 80 17.56 17.55 -5.49
N ALA A 81 17.84 16.26 -5.35
CA ALA A 81 17.96 15.34 -6.48
C ALA A 81 16.62 15.22 -7.23
N PHE A 82 15.51 15.12 -6.50
CA PHE A 82 14.17 15.09 -7.09
C PHE A 82 13.84 16.40 -7.80
N ALA A 83 14.10 17.56 -7.18
CA ALA A 83 13.89 18.86 -7.79
C ALA A 83 14.65 19.06 -9.10
N ASN A 84 15.86 18.51 -9.20
CA ASN A 84 16.66 18.55 -10.42
C ASN A 84 16.14 17.57 -11.49
N ALA A 85 15.58 16.43 -11.08
CA ALA A 85 15.11 15.39 -11.99
C ALA A 85 13.73 15.67 -12.57
N ALA A 86 12.87 16.38 -11.83
CA ALA A 86 11.49 16.69 -12.22
C ALA A 86 11.08 18.12 -11.80
N PRO A 87 11.78 19.16 -12.28
CA PRO A 87 11.47 20.55 -11.92
C PRO A 87 10.03 20.93 -12.27
N GLU A 88 9.47 20.41 -13.35
CA GLU A 88 8.09 20.66 -13.78
C GLU A 88 7.04 20.20 -12.77
N ILE A 89 7.36 19.20 -11.94
CA ILE A 89 6.46 18.73 -10.88
C ILE A 89 6.47 19.72 -9.72
N LEU A 90 7.64 20.22 -9.32
CA LEU A 90 7.78 21.08 -8.13
C LEU A 90 7.55 22.57 -8.39
N THR A 91 7.77 23.02 -9.61
CA THR A 91 7.54 24.40 -10.06
C THR A 91 6.66 24.37 -11.28
N PRO A 92 5.37 23.99 -11.13
CA PRO A 92 4.47 23.93 -12.26
C PRO A 92 4.25 25.31 -12.86
N THR A 93 4.08 25.36 -14.18
CA THR A 93 3.43 26.51 -14.81
C THR A 93 1.93 26.39 -14.55
N LEU A 94 1.45 27.06 -13.51
CA LEU A 94 0.04 27.01 -13.13
C LEU A 94 -0.80 27.72 -14.20
N ASN A 95 -1.70 26.98 -14.83
CA ASN A 95 -2.85 27.54 -15.50
C ASN A 95 -4.07 27.41 -14.56
N ASN A 96 -5.13 28.20 -14.78
CA ASN A 96 -6.32 28.18 -13.93
C ASN A 96 -7.15 26.87 -14.03
N GLN A 97 -6.70 25.89 -14.81
CA GLN A 97 -7.43 24.64 -15.13
C GLN A 97 -6.75 23.40 -14.55
N THR A 98 -5.56 23.52 -13.94
CA THR A 98 -4.86 22.40 -13.29
C THR A 98 -5.24 22.32 -11.81
N PHE A 99 -5.87 21.22 -11.42
CA PHE A 99 -6.06 20.84 -10.03
C PHE A 99 -4.86 20.03 -9.54
N ARG A 100 -4.38 20.33 -8.33
CA ARG A 100 -3.31 19.58 -7.66
C ARG A 100 -3.68 19.34 -6.20
N ALA A 101 -3.48 18.13 -5.73
CA ALA A 101 -3.71 17.77 -4.33
C ALA A 101 -2.71 16.71 -3.86
N SER A 102 -1.99 17.03 -2.78
CA SER A 102 -1.16 16.07 -2.05
C SER A 102 -2.00 15.23 -1.08
N GLU A 103 -1.56 13.99 -0.83
CA GLU A 103 -2.25 13.03 0.04
C GLU A 103 -3.75 12.89 -0.30
N HIS A 104 -4.07 12.89 -1.60
CA HIS A 104 -5.45 12.94 -2.08
C HIS A 104 -6.15 11.61 -1.82
N TYR A 105 -7.02 11.60 -0.82
CA TYR A 105 -7.76 10.43 -0.38
C TYR A 105 -8.99 10.15 -1.25
N ARG A 106 -9.18 8.89 -1.65
CA ARG A 106 -10.39 8.41 -2.33
C ARG A 106 -10.87 7.09 -1.77
N THR A 107 -12.18 6.88 -1.86
CA THR A 107 -12.82 5.62 -1.49
C THR A 107 -13.76 5.13 -2.56
N LEU A 108 -13.86 3.81 -2.69
CA LEU A 108 -14.80 3.15 -3.59
C LEU A 108 -15.40 1.95 -2.88
N GLN A 109 -16.73 1.90 -2.76
CA GLN A 109 -17.39 0.70 -2.27
C GLN A 109 -17.50 -0.33 -3.40
N VAL A 110 -17.04 -1.55 -3.14
CA VAL A 110 -17.19 -2.70 -4.04
C VAL A 110 -17.65 -3.90 -3.21
N GLN A 111 -18.82 -4.44 -3.53
CA GLN A 111 -19.50 -5.43 -2.68
C GLN A 111 -19.64 -4.87 -1.24
N ASP A 112 -19.31 -5.68 -0.23
CA ASP A 112 -19.36 -5.32 1.20
C ASP A 112 -18.03 -4.74 1.72
N TYR A 113 -17.18 -4.23 0.81
CA TYR A 113 -15.87 -3.68 1.14
C TYR A 113 -15.75 -2.23 0.70
N LEU A 114 -15.03 -1.44 1.51
CA LEU A 114 -14.69 -0.06 1.19
C LEU A 114 -13.21 0.01 0.80
N LEU A 115 -12.93 0.14 -0.49
CA LEU A 115 -11.56 0.36 -0.97
C LEU A 115 -11.09 1.76 -0.60
N THR A 116 -9.85 1.87 -0.16
CA THR A 116 -9.22 3.15 0.20
C THR A 116 -7.89 3.32 -0.51
N VAL A 117 -7.69 4.48 -1.14
CA VAL A 117 -6.42 4.87 -1.78
C VAL A 117 -6.04 6.28 -1.35
N VAL A 118 -4.75 6.51 -1.20
CA VAL A 118 -4.15 7.82 -0.96
C VAL A 118 -3.13 8.04 -2.06
N TYR A 119 -3.30 9.11 -2.84
CA TYR A 119 -2.33 9.50 -3.86
C TYR A 119 -1.37 10.51 -3.24
N ASP A 120 -0.07 10.26 -3.27
CA ASP A 120 0.90 11.21 -2.70
C ASP A 120 0.79 12.59 -3.38
N LEU A 121 0.56 12.60 -4.70
CA LEU A 121 0.16 13.78 -5.45
C LEU A 121 -0.73 13.41 -6.64
N LEU A 122 -1.92 13.99 -6.70
CA LEU A 122 -2.82 13.96 -7.85
C LEU A 122 -2.70 15.28 -8.61
N ILE A 123 -2.38 15.19 -9.90
CA ILE A 123 -2.41 16.31 -10.84
C ILE A 123 -3.52 16.01 -11.84
N ALA A 124 -4.51 16.90 -11.95
CA ALA A 124 -5.69 16.68 -12.75
C ALA A 124 -5.97 17.91 -13.62
N GLU A 125 -6.17 17.69 -14.92
CA GLU A 125 -6.48 18.70 -15.93
C GLU A 125 -7.80 18.33 -16.62
N GLN A 126 -8.28 19.11 -17.58
CA GLN A 126 -9.57 18.84 -18.21
C GLN A 126 -9.65 17.45 -18.87
N GLU A 127 -8.58 17.01 -19.53
CA GLU A 127 -8.59 15.78 -20.33
C GLU A 127 -7.70 14.68 -19.77
N GLN A 128 -6.90 14.94 -18.73
CA GLN A 128 -5.95 13.97 -18.21
C GLN A 128 -5.78 14.06 -16.70
N ALA A 129 -5.49 12.93 -16.07
CA ALA A 129 -5.12 12.86 -14.67
C ALA A 129 -3.88 11.98 -14.47
N GLN A 130 -2.98 12.47 -13.63
CA GLN A 130 -1.73 11.79 -13.28
C GLN A 130 -1.64 11.62 -11.77
N ILE A 131 -1.49 10.37 -11.36
CA ILE A 131 -1.15 9.99 -9.99
C ILE A 131 0.37 9.88 -9.90
N LEU A 132 0.93 10.53 -8.89
CA LEU A 132 2.34 10.40 -8.53
C LEU A 132 2.45 9.69 -7.19
N ASP A 133 3.44 8.81 -7.10
CA ASP A 133 3.74 8.03 -5.91
C ASP A 133 5.25 8.01 -5.67
N TRP A 134 5.66 8.49 -4.50
CA TRP A 134 7.05 8.64 -4.08
C TRP A 134 7.54 7.33 -3.48
N LYS A 135 8.70 6.84 -3.93
CA LYS A 135 9.36 5.64 -3.41
C LYS A 135 10.77 5.96 -2.92
N THR A 136 11.03 5.65 -1.66
CA THR A 136 12.26 6.00 -0.94
C THR A 136 13.21 4.84 -0.75
N TYR A 137 12.94 3.69 -1.38
CA TYR A 137 13.83 2.53 -1.37
C TYR A 137 14.78 2.53 -2.59
N PRO A 138 15.96 1.89 -2.51
CA PRO A 138 17.08 2.18 -3.41
C PRO A 138 16.93 1.55 -4.80
N LYS A 139 16.21 0.44 -4.93
CA LYS A 139 16.10 -0.29 -6.21
C LYS A 139 14.66 -0.36 -6.69
N PRO A 140 14.34 0.24 -7.86
CA PRO A 140 13.05 0.03 -8.50
C PRO A 140 12.82 -1.46 -8.78
N PRO A 141 11.64 -2.01 -8.46
CA PRO A 141 11.29 -3.35 -8.87
C PRO A 141 11.19 -3.41 -10.41
N ASN A 142 11.22 -4.63 -10.94
CA ASN A 142 10.93 -4.85 -12.35
C ASN A 142 9.57 -4.22 -12.74
N LYS A 143 9.52 -3.51 -13.87
CA LYS A 143 8.31 -2.82 -14.36
C LYS A 143 7.07 -3.73 -14.40
N ARG A 144 7.22 -4.98 -14.85
CA ARG A 144 6.10 -5.96 -14.89
C ARG A 144 5.61 -6.33 -13.50
N ARG A 145 6.48 -6.36 -12.49
CA ARG A 145 6.07 -6.60 -11.10
C ARG A 145 5.25 -5.43 -10.55
N LEU A 146 5.66 -4.19 -10.84
CA LEU A 146 4.89 -2.99 -10.47
C LEU A 146 3.55 -2.95 -11.20
N GLU A 147 3.51 -3.23 -12.49
CA GLU A 147 2.27 -3.25 -13.30
C GLU A 147 1.21 -4.22 -12.72
N ASN A 148 1.65 -5.38 -12.24
CA ASN A 148 0.77 -6.38 -11.65
C ASN A 148 0.45 -6.15 -10.16
N ASN A 149 1.13 -5.21 -9.51
CA ASN A 149 0.92 -4.90 -8.10
C ASN A 149 -0.44 -4.19 -7.89
N TRP A 150 -1.11 -4.47 -6.77
CA TRP A 150 -2.39 -3.82 -6.47
C TRP A 150 -2.29 -2.32 -6.32
N GLN A 151 -1.16 -1.74 -5.93
CA GLN A 151 -1.03 -0.28 -5.85
C GLN A 151 -1.28 0.35 -7.22
N THR A 152 -0.52 -0.06 -8.26
CA THR A 152 -0.70 0.40 -9.64
C THR A 152 -2.13 0.23 -10.12
N ARG A 153 -2.67 -0.99 -9.97
CA ARG A 153 -3.99 -1.35 -10.53
C ARG A 153 -5.12 -0.64 -9.78
N LEU A 154 -5.11 -0.68 -8.45
CA LEU A 154 -6.15 -0.12 -7.60
C LEU A 154 -6.18 1.40 -7.69
N TYR A 155 -5.02 2.06 -7.75
CA TYR A 155 -4.95 3.52 -7.77
C TYR A 155 -5.59 4.07 -9.04
N MET A 156 -5.21 3.54 -10.21
CA MET A 156 -5.80 3.95 -11.50
C MET A 156 -7.27 3.52 -11.62
N TYR A 157 -7.62 2.33 -11.12
CA TYR A 157 -9.00 1.84 -11.10
C TYR A 157 -9.92 2.74 -10.26
N VAL A 158 -9.54 3.04 -9.02
CA VAL A 158 -10.35 3.90 -8.13
C VAL A 158 -10.45 5.32 -8.68
N LEU A 159 -9.40 5.85 -9.33
CA LEU A 159 -9.50 7.17 -9.97
C LEU A 159 -10.55 7.15 -11.08
N ALA A 160 -10.51 6.14 -11.96
CA ALA A 160 -11.50 5.99 -13.04
C ALA A 160 -12.93 5.87 -12.51
N GLU A 161 -13.14 5.08 -11.45
CA GLU A 161 -14.48 4.83 -10.86
C GLU A 161 -15.04 6.01 -10.06
N THR A 162 -14.21 6.99 -9.71
CA THR A 162 -14.61 8.10 -8.81
C THR A 162 -14.37 9.48 -9.44
N SER A 163 -14.20 9.51 -10.76
CA SER A 163 -14.02 10.74 -11.54
C SER A 163 -14.67 10.60 -12.91
N GLU A 164 -14.63 11.68 -13.71
CA GLU A 164 -15.15 11.69 -15.08
C GLU A 164 -14.07 11.31 -16.11
N TYR A 165 -12.85 10.97 -15.68
CA TYR A 165 -11.77 10.60 -16.59
C TYR A 165 -12.00 9.21 -17.19
N PHE A 166 -11.91 9.13 -18.51
CA PHE A 166 -11.79 7.86 -19.20
C PHE A 166 -10.50 7.13 -18.75
N PRO A 167 -10.49 5.79 -18.69
CA PRO A 167 -9.29 5.03 -18.33
C PRO A 167 -8.05 5.43 -19.13
N GLU A 168 -8.19 5.72 -20.42
CA GLU A 168 -7.10 6.12 -21.33
C GLU A 168 -6.43 7.44 -20.93
N ASN A 169 -7.14 8.26 -20.16
CA ASN A 169 -6.71 9.58 -19.71
C ASN A 169 -6.07 9.56 -18.32
N ILE A 170 -5.95 8.37 -17.72
CA ILE A 170 -5.37 8.17 -16.39
C ILE A 170 -3.98 7.57 -16.54
N SER A 171 -3.04 8.10 -15.75
CA SER A 171 -1.71 7.50 -15.62
C SER A 171 -1.23 7.52 -14.18
N MET A 172 -0.31 6.59 -13.86
CA MET A 172 0.38 6.56 -12.59
C MET A 172 1.89 6.53 -12.82
N THR A 173 2.64 7.36 -12.11
CA THR A 173 4.11 7.38 -12.17
C THR A 173 4.70 7.18 -10.80
N TYR A 174 5.50 6.13 -10.65
CA TYR A 174 6.37 5.96 -9.51
C TYR A 174 7.62 6.79 -9.67
N TRP A 175 8.02 7.49 -8.62
CA TRP A 175 9.28 8.22 -8.53
C TRP A 175 10.17 7.63 -7.44
N PHE A 176 11.27 7.01 -7.84
CA PHE A 176 12.26 6.39 -6.97
C PHE A 176 13.33 7.42 -6.62
N VAL A 177 13.27 7.99 -5.42
CA VAL A 177 14.13 9.12 -5.03
C VAL A 177 15.52 8.69 -4.52
N GLN A 178 15.65 7.45 -4.02
CA GLN A 178 16.91 6.88 -3.55
C GLN A 178 17.66 6.08 -4.63
N SER A 179 17.26 6.11 -5.90
CA SER A 179 17.94 5.30 -6.93
C SER A 179 19.39 5.72 -7.13
N GLU A 180 20.26 4.74 -7.43
CA GLU A 180 21.69 4.95 -7.66
C GLU A 180 21.94 6.03 -8.73
N GLY A 181 22.70 7.06 -8.36
CA GLY A 181 23.06 8.18 -9.23
C GLY A 181 22.03 9.31 -9.26
N LYS A 182 20.84 9.06 -9.81
CA LYS A 182 19.76 10.06 -9.93
C LYS A 182 18.38 9.44 -9.73
N PRO A 183 17.36 10.21 -9.30
CA PRO A 183 15.99 9.71 -9.23
C PRO A 183 15.52 9.12 -10.56
N GLN A 184 14.80 8.01 -10.46
CA GLN A 184 14.24 7.29 -11.60
C GLN A 184 12.72 7.32 -11.54
N SER A 185 12.07 7.28 -12.70
CA SER A 185 10.62 7.19 -12.77
C SER A 185 10.15 6.03 -13.65
N ILE A 186 9.01 5.45 -13.30
CA ILE A 186 8.34 4.42 -14.09
C ILE A 186 6.88 4.83 -14.23
N LYS A 187 6.49 5.21 -15.45
CA LYS A 187 5.12 5.59 -15.82
C LYS A 187 4.33 4.39 -16.35
N PHE A 188 3.09 4.30 -15.92
CA PHE A 188 2.05 3.38 -16.37
C PHE A 188 0.89 4.19 -16.95
N SER A 189 0.54 3.91 -18.20
CA SER A 189 -0.72 4.36 -18.80
C SER A 189 -1.82 3.36 -18.49
N TYR A 190 -3.06 3.83 -18.46
CA TYR A 190 -4.23 3.00 -18.26
C TYR A 190 -5.11 2.95 -19.50
N ASN A 191 -6.04 1.99 -19.57
CA ASN A 191 -7.02 1.85 -20.65
C ASN A 191 -8.21 0.98 -20.21
N SER A 192 -9.25 0.97 -21.03
CA SER A 192 -10.50 0.25 -20.78
C SER A 192 -10.30 -1.26 -20.57
N ALA A 193 -9.39 -1.90 -21.31
CA ALA A 193 -9.11 -3.34 -21.14
C ALA A 193 -8.45 -3.65 -19.79
N GLN A 194 -7.50 -2.82 -19.35
CA GLN A 194 -6.89 -2.93 -18.02
C GLN A 194 -7.89 -2.63 -16.91
N HIS A 195 -8.82 -1.71 -17.16
CA HIS A 195 -9.92 -1.38 -16.25
C HIS A 195 -10.85 -2.56 -16.02
N GLU A 196 -11.39 -3.17 -17.08
CA GLU A 196 -12.23 -4.37 -16.99
C GLU A 196 -11.50 -5.54 -16.32
N GLN A 197 -10.23 -5.76 -16.65
CA GLN A 197 -9.41 -6.79 -16.01
C GLN A 197 -9.21 -6.51 -14.52
N THR A 198 -9.09 -5.24 -14.13
CA THR A 198 -8.97 -4.82 -12.73
C THR A 198 -10.25 -5.06 -11.97
N ALA A 199 -11.39 -4.63 -12.50
CA ALA A 199 -12.71 -4.89 -11.93
C ALA A 199 -12.95 -6.40 -11.73
N LYS A 200 -12.71 -7.21 -12.75
CA LYS A 200 -12.89 -8.68 -12.67
C LYS A 200 -11.98 -9.32 -11.63
N LYS A 201 -10.70 -8.95 -11.60
CA LYS A 201 -9.73 -9.51 -10.63
C LYS A 201 -10.10 -9.11 -9.20
N LEU A 202 -10.52 -7.86 -9.00
CA LEU A 202 -10.93 -7.31 -7.73
C LEU A 202 -12.19 -8.04 -7.22
N TYR A 203 -13.23 -8.09 -8.04
CA TYR A 203 -14.48 -8.80 -7.71
C TYR A 203 -14.23 -10.24 -7.29
N ASN A 204 -13.38 -10.97 -8.01
CA ASN A 204 -13.04 -12.35 -7.69
C ASN A 204 -12.26 -12.47 -6.37
N LEU A 205 -11.34 -11.56 -6.09
CA LEU A 205 -10.55 -11.56 -4.86
C LEU A 205 -11.42 -11.24 -3.65
N LEU A 206 -12.30 -10.23 -3.75
CA LEU A 206 -13.25 -9.86 -2.70
C LEU A 206 -14.28 -10.97 -2.45
N SER A 207 -14.80 -11.61 -3.50
CA SER A 207 -15.70 -12.76 -3.36
C SER A 207 -15.05 -13.94 -2.63
N LYS A 208 -13.74 -14.17 -2.83
CA LYS A 208 -12.98 -15.16 -2.05
C LYS A 208 -12.83 -14.72 -0.60
N LEU A 209 -12.51 -13.45 -0.38
CA LEU A 209 -12.40 -12.88 0.97
C LEU A 209 -13.70 -13.08 1.75
N SER A 210 -14.86 -12.79 1.18
CA SER A 210 -16.15 -12.95 1.88
C SER A 210 -16.38 -14.39 2.33
N LYS A 211 -16.05 -15.36 1.48
CA LYS A 211 -16.15 -16.79 1.83
C LYS A 211 -15.19 -17.17 2.95
N TRP A 212 -13.95 -16.69 2.89
CA TRP A 212 -12.95 -16.98 3.93
C TRP A 212 -13.30 -16.33 5.25
N VAL A 213 -13.76 -15.07 5.24
CA VAL A 213 -14.23 -14.36 6.43
C VAL A 213 -15.41 -15.08 7.07
N THR A 214 -16.41 -15.47 6.26
CA THR A 214 -17.56 -16.24 6.75
C THR A 214 -17.11 -17.54 7.43
N SER A 215 -16.29 -18.34 6.73
CA SER A 215 -15.78 -19.60 7.29
C SER A 215 -14.95 -19.40 8.55
N TYR A 216 -14.16 -18.33 8.63
CA TYR A 216 -13.36 -18.01 9.81
C TYR A 216 -14.24 -17.78 11.05
N TYR A 217 -15.34 -17.03 10.89
CA TYR A 217 -16.29 -16.82 11.99
C TYR A 217 -17.07 -18.07 12.38
N GLU A 218 -17.14 -19.06 11.50
CA GLU A 218 -17.67 -20.41 11.79
C GLU A 218 -16.62 -21.35 12.43
N GLY A 219 -15.43 -20.84 12.75
CA GLY A 219 -14.32 -21.60 13.36
C GLY A 219 -13.31 -22.17 12.36
N GLY A 220 -13.46 -21.85 11.07
CA GLY A 220 -12.53 -22.22 10.02
C GLY A 220 -11.27 -21.35 9.96
N GLN A 221 -10.44 -21.62 8.97
CA GLN A 221 -9.17 -20.94 8.73
C GLN A 221 -9.04 -20.55 7.26
N PHE A 222 -8.43 -19.39 7.00
CA PHE A 222 -8.07 -18.98 5.64
C PHE A 222 -7.08 -19.99 5.05
N PRO A 223 -7.14 -20.25 3.74
CA PRO A 223 -6.28 -21.24 3.12
C PRO A 223 -4.81 -20.83 3.19
N GLN A 224 -3.95 -21.80 3.43
CA GLN A 224 -2.51 -21.63 3.28
C GLN A 224 -2.12 -21.72 1.80
N VAL A 225 -1.00 -21.09 1.44
CA VAL A 225 -0.38 -21.26 0.12
C VAL A 225 0.19 -22.69 -0.04
N PRO A 226 0.42 -23.18 -1.28
CA PRO A 226 1.02 -24.50 -1.50
C PRO A 226 2.39 -24.66 -0.80
N GLU A 227 2.76 -25.89 -0.45
CA GLU A 227 4.10 -26.23 0.02
C GLU A 227 5.18 -25.80 -0.99
N GLY A 228 6.32 -25.31 -0.49
CA GLY A 228 7.40 -24.76 -1.32
C GLY A 228 7.13 -23.35 -1.88
N SER A 229 6.04 -22.67 -1.50
CA SER A 229 5.81 -21.28 -1.89
C SER A 229 6.88 -20.35 -1.33
N LYS A 230 7.53 -19.57 -2.20
CA LYS A 230 8.52 -18.55 -1.81
C LYS A 230 7.97 -17.45 -0.90
N ALA A 231 6.65 -17.29 -0.85
CA ALA A 231 6.02 -16.37 0.11
C ALA A 231 6.29 -16.76 1.56
N CYS A 232 6.52 -18.05 1.83
CA CYS A 232 6.81 -18.56 3.17
C CYS A 232 8.26 -18.27 3.63
N ASP A 233 9.19 -18.06 2.69
CA ASP A 233 10.64 -17.84 2.99
C ASP A 233 10.86 -16.62 3.89
N TYR A 234 10.00 -15.61 3.76
CA TYR A 234 10.07 -14.34 4.50
C TYR A 234 8.84 -14.09 5.37
N CYS A 235 7.97 -15.09 5.54
CA CYS A 235 6.74 -14.94 6.32
C CYS A 235 7.00 -15.17 7.82
N GLN A 236 6.73 -14.16 8.64
CA GLN A 236 6.87 -14.23 10.11
C GLN A 236 5.98 -15.29 10.78
N TYR A 237 4.96 -15.81 10.07
CA TYR A 237 4.06 -16.86 10.58
C TYR A 237 4.40 -18.25 10.04
N ASN A 238 5.56 -18.44 9.39
CA ASN A 238 5.94 -19.74 8.81
C ASN A 238 5.93 -20.88 9.85
N THR A 239 6.36 -20.64 11.09
CA THR A 239 6.27 -21.60 12.21
C THR A 239 4.81 -21.97 12.52
N ARG A 240 3.93 -20.97 12.58
CA ARG A 240 2.49 -21.16 12.86
C ARG A 240 1.76 -21.90 11.74
N CYS A 241 2.31 -21.85 10.53
CA CYS A 241 1.81 -22.57 9.37
C CYS A 241 2.55 -23.89 9.14
N GLU A 242 3.43 -24.31 10.07
CA GLU A 242 4.25 -25.53 9.96
C GLU A 242 5.10 -25.57 8.68
N ARG A 243 5.58 -24.41 8.24
CA ARG A 243 6.38 -24.23 7.00
C ARG A 243 7.87 -24.10 7.25
N LEU A 244 8.32 -24.17 8.51
CA LEU A 244 9.74 -24.29 8.81
C LEU A 244 10.23 -25.65 8.32
N LEU A 245 11.15 -25.62 7.35
CA LEU A 245 11.97 -26.78 7.08
C LEU A 245 12.79 -27.08 8.35
N PRO A 246 13.00 -28.36 8.72
CA PRO A 246 13.91 -28.72 9.80
C PRO A 246 15.35 -28.41 9.38
N THR A 247 15.74 -27.14 9.47
CA THR A 247 17.14 -26.72 9.45
C THR A 247 17.71 -26.91 10.84
N SER A 248 18.80 -27.67 10.90
CA SER A 248 19.61 -28.02 12.06
C SER A 248 19.63 -26.96 13.16
N GLN A 249 19.27 -27.41 14.36
CA GLN A 249 19.31 -26.68 15.63
C GLN A 249 20.42 -25.61 15.70
N LYS A 250 20.01 -24.35 15.84
CA LYS A 250 20.64 -23.46 16.81
C LYS A 250 19.57 -23.09 17.83
N MET A 251 19.64 -23.76 18.97
CA MET A 251 18.82 -23.49 20.13
C MET A 251 19.03 -22.04 20.59
N SER A 252 17.94 -21.32 20.77
CA SER A 252 17.84 -20.41 21.91
C SER A 252 16.49 -20.67 22.55
N ALA A 253 16.53 -21.27 23.74
CA ALA A 253 15.36 -21.63 24.50
C ALA A 253 14.78 -20.38 25.15
N THR A 254 13.49 -20.12 24.94
CA THR A 254 12.71 -19.35 25.91
C THR A 254 11.29 -19.89 25.91
N GLN A 255 10.87 -20.36 27.09
CA GLN A 255 9.60 -21.03 27.35
C GLN A 255 8.41 -20.06 27.18
N LEU A 256 7.33 -20.56 26.58
CA LEU A 256 6.03 -19.89 26.53
C LEU A 256 5.26 -20.11 27.84
N PRO A 257 4.59 -19.08 28.39
CA PRO A 257 3.42 -19.29 29.24
C PRO A 257 2.18 -19.44 28.37
N SER A 258 1.36 -20.44 28.70
CA SER A 258 0.00 -20.62 28.22
C SER A 258 -0.94 -19.61 28.89
N HIS A 259 -1.68 -18.83 28.10
CA HIS A 259 -2.88 -18.15 28.60
C HIS A 259 -4.02 -18.20 27.57
N GLY A 260 -5.21 -18.43 28.12
CA GLY A 260 -6.45 -18.75 27.43
C GLY A 260 -6.99 -17.59 26.59
N VAL A 261 -7.71 -17.99 25.54
CA VAL A 261 -8.38 -17.12 24.59
C VAL A 261 -9.60 -16.51 25.27
N ASP A 262 -9.57 -15.19 25.49
CA ASP A 262 -10.76 -14.42 25.84
C ASP A 262 -11.38 -13.88 24.55
N THR A 263 -12.56 -14.40 24.19
CA THR A 263 -13.31 -14.07 22.98
C THR A 263 -14.02 -12.73 23.17
N ASN A 264 -13.31 -11.63 22.95
CA ASN A 264 -13.94 -10.33 22.76
C ASN A 264 -13.89 -9.95 21.27
N LEU A 265 -15.07 -9.76 20.69
CA LEU A 265 -15.33 -9.29 19.32
C LEU A 265 -14.54 -8.00 19.05
N VAL A 266 -13.44 -8.12 18.31
CA VAL A 266 -12.64 -6.96 17.94
C VAL A 266 -13.21 -6.35 16.66
N ASN A 267 -13.72 -5.14 16.80
CA ASN A 267 -14.20 -4.29 15.71
C ASN A 267 -13.07 -4.04 14.69
N ILE A 268 -13.25 -4.48 13.44
CA ILE A 268 -12.22 -4.47 12.38
C ILE A 268 -12.12 -3.09 11.69
N ALA A 269 -13.03 -2.15 11.95
CA ALA A 269 -13.00 -0.85 11.26
C ALA A 269 -11.95 0.15 11.78
N THR A 270 -11.17 -0.24 12.79
CA THR A 270 -10.08 0.56 13.36
C THR A 270 -8.70 0.08 12.92
N ILE A 271 -8.58 -0.63 11.79
CA ILE A 271 -7.26 -0.84 11.16
C ILE A 271 -6.74 0.52 10.69
N GLN A 272 -5.97 1.18 11.57
CA GLN A 272 -5.05 2.24 11.17
C GLN A 272 -3.96 1.59 10.33
N GLU A 273 -3.65 2.21 9.20
CA GLU A 273 -2.51 1.82 8.39
C GLU A 273 -1.24 1.90 9.24
N ILE A 274 -0.49 0.80 9.28
CA ILE A 274 0.95 0.91 9.38
C ILE A 274 1.37 1.24 7.95
N THR A 275 1.59 2.52 7.70
CA THR A 275 2.28 2.97 6.49
C THR A 275 3.64 2.28 6.49
N PHE A 276 3.85 1.39 5.53
CA PHE A 276 5.11 0.68 5.34
C PHE A 276 6.12 1.62 4.69
#